data_AF-A0AA37IPC6-F1
#
_entry.id   AF-A0AA37IPC6-F1
#
_cell.length_a   1.000
_cell.length_b   1.000
_cell.length_c   1.000
_cell.angle_alpha   90.00
_cell.angle_beta   90.00
_cell.angle_gamma   90.00
#
_symmetry.space_group_name_H-M   'P 1'
#
loop_
_entity.id
_entity.type
_entity.pdbx_description
1 polymer ?
#
loop_
_entity_poly.entity_id
_entity_poly.type
_entity_poly.pdbx_seq_one_letter_code
_entity_poly.pdbx_strand_id
1 'polypeptide(L)' 'MLPDFRLTDRTVPSAIEVYGIQGNAQYVARKAEKQALYAREGAPCVEWIPPDDLASVQLPPAA' A
#
# COMPACT_ATOMS: atom_id res chain seq x y z
N MET A 1 12.23 1.83 -1.50
CA MET A 1 11.52 1.07 -2.54
C MET A 1 10.41 1.95 -3.10
N LEU A 2 10.06 1.82 -4.38
CA LEU A 2 8.93 2.56 -4.96
C LEU A 2 7.61 1.80 -4.69
N PRO A 3 6.48 2.50 -4.51
CA PRO A 3 5.17 1.86 -4.47
C PRO A 3 4.78 1.35 -5.86
N ASP A 4 3.76 0.50 -5.91
CA ASP A 4 3.22 0.02 -7.20
C ASP A 4 2.53 1.17 -7.94
N PHE A 5 1.75 1.97 -7.21
CA PHE A 5 1.19 3.23 -7.71
C PHE A 5 1.27 4.33 -6.65
N ARG A 6 1.18 5.58 -7.10
CA ARG A 6 1.12 6.76 -6.23
C ARG A 6 -0.03 7.65 -6.61
N LEU A 7 -0.89 7.96 -5.64
CA LEU A 7 -1.98 8.91 -5.77
C LEU A 7 -1.45 10.31 -5.44
N THR A 8 -1.54 11.25 -6.39
CA THR A 8 -0.92 12.58 -6.29
C THR A 8 -1.91 13.73 -6.39
N ASP A 9 -3.20 13.45 -6.56
CA ASP A 9 -4.30 14.43 -6.58
C ASP A 9 -4.73 14.86 -5.16
N ARG A 10 -3.91 14.58 -4.14
CA ARG A 10 -4.15 14.89 -2.72
C ARG A 10 -3.03 15.71 -2.12
N THR A 11 -3.35 16.45 -1.05
CA THR A 11 -2.41 17.27 -0.29
C THR A 11 -1.20 16.47 0.21
N VAL A 12 -1.42 15.22 0.63
CA VAL A 12 -0.36 14.26 0.95
C VAL A 12 -0.42 13.13 -0.06
N PRO A 13 0.63 12.91 -0.87
CA PRO A 13 0.68 11.78 -1.79
C PRO A 13 0.48 10.46 -1.04
N SER A 14 -0.37 9.59 -1.56
CA SER A 14 -0.65 8.28 -0.95
C SER A 14 -0.04 7.16 -1.79
N ALA A 15 0.59 6.19 -1.14
CA ALA A 15 1.05 4.97 -1.79
C ALA A 15 -0.13 4.00 -2.02
N ILE A 16 -0.06 3.21 -3.08
CA ILE A 16 -0.98 2.10 -3.34
C ILE A 16 -0.14 0.84 -3.60
N GLU A 17 -0.50 -0.24 -2.92
CA GLU A 17 0.19 -1.52 -2.94
C GLU A 17 -0.77 -2.66 -3.30
N VAL A 18 -0.35 -3.54 -4.23
CA VAL A 18 -1.13 -4.70 -4.65
C VAL A 18 -0.37 -5.98 -4.33
N TYR A 19 -0.86 -6.73 -3.33
CA TYR A 19 -0.16 -7.90 -2.81
C TYR A 19 -0.63 -9.23 -3.40
N GLY A 20 -0.22 -9.54 -4.63
CA GLY A 20 -0.67 -10.74 -5.35
C GLY A 20 0.13 -12.04 -5.12
N ILE A 21 1.31 -11.98 -4.49
CA ILE A 21 2.20 -13.15 -4.36
C ILE A 21 2.00 -13.84 -3.00
N GLN A 22 1.60 -15.12 -3.02
CA GLN A 22 1.44 -15.95 -1.83
C GLN A 22 2.66 -16.88 -1.60
N GLY A 23 2.94 -17.22 -0.34
CA GLY A 23 3.94 -18.24 0.03
C GLY A 23 5.42 -17.84 -0.09
N ASN A 24 5.73 -16.59 -0.45
CA ASN A 24 7.11 -16.12 -0.61
C ASN A 24 7.56 -15.28 0.61
N ALA A 25 8.49 -15.82 1.41
CA ALA A 25 9.01 -15.15 2.60
C ALA A 25 9.72 -13.82 2.30
N GLN A 26 10.46 -13.73 1.19
CA GLN A 26 11.12 -12.48 0.78
C GLN A 26 10.08 -11.41 0.40
N TYR A 27 8.97 -11.83 -0.18
CA TYR A 27 7.86 -10.94 -0.53
C TYR A 27 7.19 -10.37 0.74
N VAL A 28 6.94 -11.21 1.74
CA VAL A 28 6.40 -10.79 3.03
C VAL A 28 7.34 -9.81 3.74
N ALA A 29 8.65 -10.08 3.72
CA ALA A 29 9.65 -9.16 4.28
C ALA A 29 9.63 -7.79 3.58
N ARG A 30 9.57 -7.78 2.24
CA ARG A 30 9.47 -6.54 1.44
C ARG A 30 8.19 -5.76 1.73
N LYS A 31 7.05 -6.45 1.89
CA LYS A 31 5.80 -5.82 2.33
C LYS A 31 5.99 -5.09 3.67
N ALA A 32 6.58 -5.76 4.66
CA ALA A 32 6.82 -5.17 5.98
C ALA A 32 7.78 -3.96 5.90
N GLU A 33 8.84 -4.04 5.09
CA GLU A 33 9.75 -2.92 4.85
C GLU A 33 9.05 -1.70 4.23
N LYS A 34 8.15 -1.92 3.26
CA LYS A 34 7.33 -0.85 2.65
C LYS A 34 6.37 -0.23 3.66
N GLN A 35 5.67 -1.04 4.44
CA GLN A 35 4.77 -0.55 5.50
C GLN A 35 5.51 0.31 6.54
N ALA A 36 6.70 -0.13 6.97
CA ALA A 36 7.54 0.64 7.89
C ALA A 36 8.05 1.96 7.28
N LEU A 37 8.35 1.96 5.97
CA LEU A 37 8.72 3.16 5.23
C LEU A 37 7.59 4.20 5.22
N TYR A 38 6.38 3.79 4.84
CA TYR A 38 5.22 4.69 4.76
C TYR A 38 4.84 5.25 6.13
N ALA A 39 4.88 4.41 7.17
CA ALA A 39 4.64 4.86 8.54
C ALA A 39 5.66 5.92 9.00
N ARG A 40 6.95 5.73 8.67
CA ARG A 40 8.01 6.70 8.99
C ARG A 40 7.84 8.03 8.26
N GLU A 41 7.37 7.99 7.01
CA GLU A 41 7.18 9.17 6.18
C GLU A 41 5.84 9.89 6.42
N GLY A 42 4.96 9.31 7.25
CA GLY A 42 3.60 9.82 7.42
C GLY A 42 2.77 9.74 6.13
N ALA A 43 3.18 8.89 5.19
CA ALA A 43 2.52 8.71 3.91
C ALA A 43 1.37 7.70 4.07
N PRO A 44 0.12 8.06 3.74
CA PRO A 44 -0.97 7.10 3.72
C PRO A 44 -0.69 5.98 2.71
N CYS A 45 -1.06 4.74 3.06
CA CYS A 45 -0.90 3.58 2.20
C CYS A 45 -2.27 2.89 2.03
N VAL A 46 -2.66 2.67 0.77
CA VAL A 46 -3.81 1.85 0.40
C VAL A 46 -3.30 0.47 0.01
N GLU A 47 -3.82 -0.56 0.65
CA GLU A 47 -3.38 -1.93 0.43
C GLU A 47 -4.53 -2.78 -0.08
N TRP A 48 -4.24 -3.61 -1.08
CA TRP A 48 -5.16 -4.63 -1.57
C TRP A 48 -4.45 -5.98 -1.66
N ILE A 49 -5.11 -7.04 -1.19
CA ILE A 49 -4.57 -8.40 -1.17
C ILE A 49 -5.55 -9.31 -1.92
N PRO A 50 -5.31 -9.62 -3.21
CA PRO A 50 -6.13 -10.61 -3.91
C PRO A 50 -6.13 -11.97 -3.17
N PRO A 51 -7.27 -12.66 -3.11
CA PRO A 51 -8.49 -12.43 -3.88
C PRO A 51 -9.55 -11.57 -3.17
N ASP A 52 -9.19 -10.80 -2.13
CA ASP A 52 -10.16 -9.96 -1.41
C ASP A 52 -10.91 -9.03 -2.39
N ASP A 53 -12.19 -8.78 -2.12
CA ASP A 53 -13.01 -7.92 -2.99
C ASP A 53 -12.43 -6.49 -3.03
N LEU A 54 -12.38 -5.87 -4.21
CA LEU A 54 -11.98 -4.47 -4.36
C LEU A 54 -12.82 -3.52 -3.50
N ALA A 55 -14.08 -3.86 -3.23
CA ALA A 55 -14.96 -3.09 -2.34
C ALA A 55 -14.48 -3.09 -0.87
N SER A 56 -13.58 -4.00 -0.47
CA SER A 56 -12.99 -4.01 0.88
C SER A 56 -11.87 -2.98 1.05
N VAL A 57 -11.33 -2.46 -0.05
CA VAL A 57 -10.19 -1.54 -0.04
C VAL A 57 -10.56 -0.24 0.66
N GLN A 58 -9.81 0.09 1.71
CA GLN A 58 -9.99 1.32 2.47
C GLN A 58 -9.20 2.45 1.80
N LEU A 59 -9.93 3.40 1.22
CA LEU A 59 -9.32 4.62 0.70
C LEU A 59 -9.12 5.63 1.84
N PRO A 60 -8.07 6.46 1.79
CA PRO A 60 -7.91 7.53 2.76
C PRO A 60 -9.08 8.51 2.62
N PRO A 61 -9.51 9.19 3.70
CA PRO A 61 -10.62 10.13 3.66
C PRO A 61 -10.39 11.20 2.59
N ALA A 62 -11.48 11.66 1.96
CA ALA A 62 -11.44 12.82 1.08
C ALA A 62 -10.89 14.03 1.85
N ALA A 63 -10.02 14.79 1.19
CA ALA A 63 -9.47 16.03 1.72
C ALA A 63 -10.53 17.14 1.68
#